data_AF-A0A7V9ZIM6-F1
#
_entry.id   AF-A0A7V9ZIM6-F1
#
_cell.length_a   1.000
_cell.length_b   1.000
_cell.length_c   1.000
_cell.angle_alpha   90.00
_cell.angle_beta   90.00
_cell.angle_gamma   90.00
#
_symmetry.space_group_name_H-M   'P 1'
#
loop_
_entity.id
_entity.type
_entity.pdbx_description
1 polymer ?
#
loop_
_entity_poly.entity_id
_entity_poly.type
_entity_poly.pdbx_seq_one_letter_code
_entity_poly.pdbx_strand_id
1 'polypeptide(L)'
;MTVADGVFQLVSELRHSGIPISVAETEDAMCALMQIPIERRPVFRSALATALVKEPQARRTFDRFFDIVFPPGSNGQTSGSPDNDLLEELTVAERLSRAVKEMDEQAMREIAQQLVDEEADVDPNARVSDEHYEYRALRGLDLQDLIKRLVEEDVSGKGRSALGRRLLEEDFQDRMDRFGQEVAEAIRSQR
;
A
#
# COMPACT_ATOMS: atom_id res chain seq x y z
N MET A 1 7.15 -2.50 6.92
CA MET A 1 7.08 -3.70 7.79
C MET A 1 5.67 -4.25 7.68
N THR A 2 5.51 -5.45 7.13
CA THR A 2 4.18 -6.03 6.93
C THR A 2 3.55 -6.47 8.26
N VAL A 3 2.23 -6.68 8.29
CA VAL A 3 1.55 -7.22 9.47
C VAL A 3 2.07 -8.62 9.82
N ALA A 4 2.41 -9.43 8.80
CA ALA A 4 3.01 -10.74 8.97
C ALA A 4 4.40 -10.66 9.62
N ASP A 5 5.27 -9.75 9.14
CA ASP A 5 6.58 -9.50 9.76
C ASP A 5 6.44 -9.06 11.22
N GLY A 6 5.47 -8.19 11.51
CA GLY A 6 5.14 -7.79 12.87
C GLY A 6 4.76 -8.99 13.74
N VAL A 7 3.92 -9.91 13.25
CA VAL A 7 3.57 -11.11 14.01
C VAL A 7 4.78 -12.02 14.23
N PHE A 8 5.65 -12.23 13.24
CA PHE A 8 6.87 -13.01 13.43
C PHE A 8 7.85 -12.35 14.40
N GLN A 9 7.99 -11.02 14.35
CA GLN A 9 8.78 -10.26 15.32
C GLN A 9 8.19 -10.41 16.73
N LEU A 10 6.87 -10.27 16.89
CA LEU A 10 6.18 -10.48 18.17
C LEU A 10 6.41 -11.90 18.71
N VAL A 11 6.28 -12.93 17.87
CA VAL A 11 6.57 -14.32 18.25
C VAL A 11 8.02 -14.50 18.66
N SER A 12 8.96 -13.88 17.94
CA SER A 12 10.37 -13.90 18.27
C SER A 12 10.62 -13.26 19.63
N GLU A 13 10.11 -12.06 19.89
CA GLU A 13 10.26 -11.34 21.16
C GLU A 13 9.67 -12.13 22.34
N LEU A 14 8.49 -12.74 22.14
CA LEU A 14 7.86 -13.57 23.17
C LEU A 14 8.71 -14.80 23.50
N ARG A 15 9.26 -15.49 22.48
CA ARG A 15 10.19 -16.61 22.70
C ARG A 15 11.47 -16.16 23.42
N HIS A 16 12.05 -15.03 23.04
CA HIS A 16 13.22 -14.45 23.71
C HIS A 16 12.91 -14.08 25.18
N SER A 17 11.68 -13.70 25.49
CA SER A 17 11.23 -13.45 26.87
C SER A 17 10.91 -14.72 27.68
N GLY A 18 11.11 -15.90 27.09
CA GLY A 18 10.90 -17.20 27.73
C GLY A 18 9.48 -17.75 27.61
N ILE A 19 8.62 -17.17 26.78
CA ILE A 19 7.27 -17.68 26.52
C ILE A 19 7.35 -18.73 25.40
N PRO A 20 6.99 -20.00 25.67
CA PRO A 20 7.06 -21.05 24.66
C PRO A 20 5.91 -20.89 23.65
N ILE A 21 6.24 -20.50 22.43
CA ILE A 21 5.31 -20.46 21.29
C ILE A 21 5.68 -21.56 20.31
N SER A 22 4.73 -22.44 20.02
CA SER A 22 4.82 -23.52 19.03
C SER A 22 4.56 -23.03 17.62
N VAL A 23 4.90 -23.87 16.63
CA VAL A 23 4.62 -23.60 15.21
C VAL A 23 3.11 -23.54 14.95
N ALA A 24 2.32 -24.43 15.57
CA ALA A 24 0.86 -24.44 15.42
C ALA A 24 0.21 -23.13 15.90
N GLU A 25 0.67 -22.58 17.03
CA GLU A 25 0.17 -21.27 17.52
C GLU A 25 0.53 -20.12 16.59
N THR A 26 1.68 -20.21 15.92
CA THR A 26 2.08 -19.22 14.93
C THR A 26 1.20 -19.34 13.68
N GLU A 27 0.88 -20.56 13.24
CA GLU A 27 -0.05 -20.82 12.14
C GLU A 27 -1.47 -20.33 12.45
N ASP A 28 -1.97 -20.61 13.65
CA ASP A 28 -3.28 -20.11 14.12
C ASP A 28 -3.31 -18.57 14.16
N ALA A 29 -2.23 -17.95 14.62
CA ALA A 29 -2.09 -16.49 14.62
C ALA A 29 -2.12 -15.93 13.20
N MET A 30 -1.42 -16.56 12.25
CA MET A 30 -1.43 -16.17 10.84
C MET A 30 -2.81 -16.35 10.18
N CYS A 31 -3.53 -17.43 10.53
CA CYS A 31 -4.90 -17.65 10.05
C CYS A 31 -5.86 -16.56 10.55
N ALA A 32 -5.68 -16.08 11.79
CA ALA A 32 -6.46 -14.98 12.34
C ALA A 32 -6.26 -13.66 11.56
N LEU A 33 -5.06 -13.42 11.01
CA LEU A 33 -4.76 -12.23 10.20
C LEU A 33 -5.59 -12.17 8.92
N MET A 34 -5.95 -13.32 8.34
CA MET A 34 -6.76 -13.37 7.12
C MET A 34 -8.22 -12.94 7.34
N GLN A 35 -8.69 -12.98 8.59
CA GLN A 35 -10.10 -12.71 8.94
C GLN A 35 -10.27 -11.40 9.72
N ILE A 36 -9.20 -10.91 10.36
CA ILE A 36 -9.29 -9.83 11.32
C ILE A 36 -8.43 -8.65 10.86
N PRO A 37 -9.08 -7.57 10.38
CA PRO A 37 -8.37 -6.34 10.02
C PRO A 37 -7.63 -5.73 11.22
N ILE A 38 -6.41 -5.25 10.99
CA ILE A 38 -5.57 -4.61 12.02
C ILE A 38 -6.16 -3.28 12.52
N GLU A 39 -6.98 -2.62 11.70
CA GLU A 39 -7.76 -1.41 12.02
C GLU A 39 -8.67 -1.66 13.23
N ARG A 40 -9.14 -2.90 13.39
CA ARG A 40 -9.87 -3.34 14.58
C ARG A 40 -8.90 -3.79 15.67
N ARG A 41 -7.94 -2.92 16.02
CA ARG A 41 -6.87 -3.15 17.01
C ARG A 41 -7.28 -3.92 18.27
N PRO A 42 -8.38 -3.60 18.98
CA PRO A 42 -8.78 -4.37 20.17
C PRO A 42 -9.19 -5.82 19.85
N VAL A 43 -9.81 -6.05 18.68
CA VAL A 43 -10.21 -7.38 18.19
C VAL A 43 -8.98 -8.14 17.70
N PHE A 44 -8.12 -7.48 16.93
CA PHE A 44 -6.86 -8.00 16.42
C PHE A 44 -5.93 -8.47 17.55
N ARG A 45 -5.70 -7.62 18.56
CA ARG A 45 -4.94 -7.95 19.77
C ARG A 45 -5.53 -9.16 20.50
N SER A 46 -6.86 -9.21 20.62
CA SER A 46 -7.54 -10.30 21.32
C SER A 46 -7.41 -11.64 20.59
N ALA A 47 -7.48 -11.62 19.25
CA ALA A 47 -7.31 -12.82 18.43
C ALA A 47 -5.89 -13.35 18.47
N LEU A 48 -4.88 -12.49 18.31
CA LEU A 48 -3.48 -12.87 18.46
C LEU A 48 -3.17 -13.37 19.86
N ALA A 49 -3.70 -12.73 20.91
CA ALA A 49 -3.55 -13.23 22.26
C ALA A 49 -4.18 -14.62 22.43
N THR A 50 -5.31 -14.88 21.78
CA THR A 50 -5.99 -16.19 21.85
C THR A 50 -5.18 -17.28 21.14
N ALA A 51 -4.52 -16.94 20.02
CA ALA A 51 -3.67 -17.88 19.29
C ALA A 51 -2.31 -18.13 19.96
N LEU A 52 -1.72 -17.10 20.59
CA LEU A 52 -0.33 -17.14 21.06
C LEU A 52 -0.17 -17.31 22.58
N VAL A 53 -1.21 -17.09 23.38
CA VAL A 53 -1.10 -17.06 24.84
C VAL A 53 -1.88 -18.23 25.47
N LYS A 54 -1.14 -19.25 25.90
CA LYS A 54 -1.68 -20.40 26.65
C LYS A 54 -1.93 -20.11 28.12
N GLU A 55 -1.12 -19.25 28.73
CA GLU A 55 -1.11 -19.03 30.17
C GLU A 55 -1.50 -17.59 30.52
N PRO A 56 -2.33 -17.37 31.55
CA PRO A 56 -2.77 -16.03 31.94
C PRO A 56 -1.60 -15.14 32.40
N GLN A 57 -0.50 -15.74 32.87
CA GLN A 57 0.71 -15.01 33.26
C GLN A 57 1.45 -14.41 32.06
N ALA A 58 1.44 -15.08 30.90
CA ALA A 58 2.05 -14.62 29.67
C ALA A 58 1.28 -13.47 29.00
N ARG A 59 0.02 -13.25 29.39
CA ARG A 59 -0.84 -12.20 28.83
C ARG A 59 -0.27 -10.79 29.03
N ARG A 60 0.27 -10.48 30.21
CA ARG A 60 0.86 -9.17 30.50
C ARG A 60 2.10 -8.87 29.65
N THR A 61 2.91 -9.90 29.40
CA THR A 61 4.12 -9.80 28.58
C THR A 61 3.75 -9.67 27.10
N PHE A 62 2.79 -10.48 26.63
CA PHE A 62 2.18 -10.33 25.30
C PHE A 62 1.69 -8.91 25.07
N ASP A 63 0.90 -8.39 26.01
CA ASP A 63 0.32 -7.07 25.90
C ASP A 63 1.38 -5.97 25.72
N ARG A 64 2.51 -6.08 26.43
CA ARG A 64 3.64 -5.15 26.30
C ARG A 64 4.32 -5.25 24.93
N PHE A 65 4.68 -6.45 24.49
CA PHE A 65 5.35 -6.62 23.20
C PHE A 65 4.44 -6.30 22.02
N PHE A 66 3.15 -6.61 22.14
CA PHE A 66 2.15 -6.22 21.16
C PHE A 66 2.12 -4.70 20.97
N ASP A 67 2.12 -3.93 22.05
CA ASP A 67 2.11 -2.46 21.97
C ASP A 67 3.42 -1.88 21.42
N ILE A 68 4.55 -2.61 21.50
CA ILE A 68 5.84 -2.23 20.90
C ILE A 68 5.86 -2.52 19.40
N VAL A 69 5.41 -3.71 19.01
CA VAL A 69 5.41 -4.18 17.61
C VAL A 69 4.28 -3.53 16.80
N PHE A 70 3.15 -3.25 17.45
CA PHE A 70 1.96 -2.62 16.87
C PHE A 70 1.57 -1.34 17.65
N PRO A 71 2.36 -0.26 17.50
CA PRO A 71 2.13 0.98 18.23
C PRO A 71 0.76 1.61 17.90
N PRO A 72 0.13 2.30 18.86
CA PRO A 72 -1.13 2.98 18.62
C PRO A 72 -0.97 4.05 17.53
N GLY A 73 -1.79 4.00 16.49
CA GLY A 73 -1.66 4.87 15.31
C GLY A 73 -0.99 4.19 14.11
N SER A 74 -0.53 2.95 14.23
CA SER A 74 -0.33 2.05 13.08
C SER A 74 -1.71 1.67 12.52
N ASN A 75 -2.42 2.64 11.95
CA ASN A 75 -3.62 2.41 11.18
C ASN A 75 -3.22 1.49 10.03
N GLY A 76 -3.95 0.41 9.81
CA GLY A 76 -3.57 -0.64 8.88
C GLY A 76 -3.32 -0.13 7.47
N GLN A 77 -2.06 0.16 7.19
CA GLN A 77 -1.52 0.06 5.85
C GLN A 77 -1.32 -1.43 5.59
N THR A 78 -2.43 -2.14 5.34
CA THR A 78 -2.38 -3.47 4.75
C THR A 78 -2.22 -3.28 3.23
N SER A 79 -1.03 -2.90 2.80
CA SER A 79 -0.58 -3.12 1.43
C SER A 79 0.53 -4.15 1.51
N GLY A 80 0.13 -5.40 1.38
CA GLY A 80 0.99 -6.56 1.61
C GLY A 80 0.41 -7.83 1.04
N SER A 81 -0.15 -7.75 -0.18
CA SER A 81 -0.11 -8.92 -1.07
C SER A 81 1.35 -9.22 -1.39
N PRO A 82 1.75 -10.49 -1.62
CA PRO A 82 3.09 -10.83 -2.10
C PRO A 82 3.47 -10.14 -3.43
N ASP A 83 2.51 -9.57 -4.15
CA ASP A 83 2.73 -8.65 -5.25
C ASP A 83 3.35 -7.31 -4.83
N ASN A 84 3.16 -6.85 -3.59
CA ASN A 84 3.60 -5.52 -3.15
C ASN A 84 5.12 -5.43 -2.94
N ASP A 85 5.77 -6.50 -2.49
CA ASP A 85 7.23 -6.57 -2.35
C ASP A 85 7.93 -6.47 -3.72
N LEU A 86 7.32 -7.10 -4.74
CA LEU A 86 7.74 -6.96 -6.14
C LEU A 86 7.40 -5.57 -6.71
N LEU A 87 6.33 -4.93 -6.22
CA LEU A 87 5.96 -3.57 -6.60
C LEU A 87 6.87 -2.52 -5.95
N GLU A 88 7.38 -2.75 -4.74
CA GLU A 88 8.34 -1.86 -4.07
C GLU A 88 9.70 -1.82 -4.80
N GLU A 89 10.09 -2.90 -5.48
CA GLU A 89 11.27 -2.92 -6.37
C GLU A 89 11.03 -2.20 -7.71
N LEU A 90 9.78 -2.03 -8.15
CA LEU A 90 9.42 -1.38 -9.41
C LEU A 90 9.47 0.15 -9.28
N THR A 91 9.87 0.81 -10.37
CA THR A 91 9.82 2.27 -10.41
C THR A 91 8.38 2.76 -10.28
N VAL A 92 8.18 3.99 -9.78
CA VAL A 92 6.84 4.60 -9.65
C VAL A 92 6.05 4.55 -10.98
N ALA A 93 6.74 4.76 -12.10
CA ALA A 93 6.15 4.68 -13.44
C ALA A 93 5.65 3.26 -13.80
N GLU A 94 6.39 2.22 -13.43
CA GLU A 94 6.02 0.83 -13.68
C GLU A 94 4.85 0.39 -12.78
N ARG A 95 4.88 0.78 -11.51
CA ARG A 95 3.76 0.55 -10.57
C ARG A 95 2.47 1.21 -11.06
N LEU A 96 2.56 2.47 -11.51
CA LEU A 96 1.41 3.19 -12.06
C LEU A 96 0.89 2.52 -13.34
N SER A 97 1.80 2.11 -14.23
CA SER A 97 1.46 1.38 -15.46
C SER A 97 0.65 0.11 -15.18
N ARG A 98 1.03 -0.63 -14.14
CA ARG A 98 0.30 -1.83 -13.70
C ARG A 98 -1.06 -1.48 -13.09
N ALA A 99 -1.11 -0.51 -12.18
CA ALA A 99 -2.35 -0.10 -11.53
C ALA A 99 -3.40 0.38 -12.56
N VAL A 100 -2.97 1.14 -13.56
CA VAL A 100 -3.84 1.59 -14.67
C VAL A 100 -4.33 0.42 -15.52
N LYS A 101 -3.50 -0.59 -15.79
CA LYS A 101 -3.91 -1.80 -16.52
C LYS A 101 -4.93 -2.62 -15.73
N GLU A 102 -4.69 -2.80 -14.44
CA GLU A 102 -5.50 -3.64 -13.54
C GLU A 102 -6.75 -2.93 -13.00
N MET A 103 -6.92 -1.62 -13.28
CA MET A 103 -7.97 -0.77 -12.73
C MET A 103 -7.93 -0.68 -11.20
N ASP A 104 -6.73 -0.74 -10.64
CA ASP A 104 -6.52 -0.71 -9.19
C ASP A 104 -6.53 0.74 -8.68
N GLU A 105 -7.72 1.18 -8.25
CA GLU A 105 -7.95 2.52 -7.70
C GLU A 105 -7.18 2.78 -6.41
N GLN A 106 -6.99 1.74 -5.59
CA GLN A 106 -6.31 1.87 -4.31
C GLN A 106 -4.80 2.04 -4.52
N ALA A 107 -4.20 1.24 -5.41
CA ALA A 107 -2.81 1.40 -5.79
C ALA A 107 -2.54 2.78 -6.43
N MET A 108 -3.45 3.27 -7.28
CA MET A 108 -3.37 4.61 -7.86
C MET A 108 -3.34 5.71 -6.77
N ARG A 109 -4.19 5.60 -5.74
CA ARG A 109 -4.22 6.57 -4.64
C ARG A 109 -2.95 6.55 -3.79
N GLU A 110 -2.41 5.37 -3.51
CA GLU A 110 -1.16 5.22 -2.75
C GLU A 110 0.03 5.83 -3.49
N ILE A 111 0.12 5.59 -4.80
CA ILE A 111 1.15 6.18 -5.67
C ILE A 111 1.02 7.71 -5.70
N ALA A 112 -0.22 8.23 -5.78
CA ALA A 112 -0.47 9.66 -5.74
C ALA A 112 0.00 10.30 -4.41
N GLN A 113 -0.26 9.65 -3.27
CA GLN A 113 0.21 10.11 -1.97
C GLN A 113 1.73 10.11 -1.87
N GLN A 114 2.39 9.03 -2.32
CA GLN A 114 3.84 8.92 -2.33
C GLN A 114 4.50 10.04 -3.14
N LEU A 115 3.97 10.35 -4.34
CA LEU A 115 4.49 11.43 -5.18
C LEU A 115 4.36 12.82 -4.52
N VAL A 116 3.27 13.03 -3.77
CA VAL A 116 3.04 14.28 -3.03
C VAL A 116 3.98 14.38 -1.82
N ASP A 117 4.18 13.28 -1.09
CA ASP A 117 5.10 13.22 0.05
C ASP A 117 6.56 13.46 -0.37
N GLU A 118 7.00 12.87 -1.48
CA GLU A 118 8.33 13.11 -2.05
C GLU A 118 8.52 14.56 -2.51
N GLU A 119 7.48 15.21 -3.06
CA GLU A 119 7.55 16.61 -3.50
C GLU A 119 7.51 17.59 -2.30
N ALA A 120 6.83 17.24 -1.20
CA ALA A 120 6.75 18.06 0.01
C ALA A 120 8.12 18.18 0.72
N ASP A 121 8.99 17.19 0.59
CA ASP A 121 10.35 17.22 1.16
C ASP A 121 11.29 18.19 0.42
N VAL A 122 10.99 18.52 -0.85
CA VAL A 122 11.90 19.26 -1.74
C VAL A 122 11.83 20.79 -1.55
N ASP A 123 10.73 21.37 -1.07
CA ASP A 123 10.65 22.83 -0.86
C ASP A 123 9.66 23.28 0.24
N PRO A 124 10.08 23.33 1.52
CA PRO A 124 9.20 23.63 2.66
C PRO A 124 8.71 25.09 2.71
N ASN A 125 9.13 25.96 1.78
CA ASN A 125 8.82 27.40 1.80
C ASN A 125 8.16 27.92 0.52
N ALA A 126 7.69 27.03 -0.36
CA ALA A 126 7.01 27.41 -1.58
C ALA A 126 5.55 27.83 -1.31
N ARG A 127 5.37 29.00 -0.67
CA ARG A 127 4.08 29.70 -0.58
C ARG A 127 3.83 30.51 -1.86
N VAL A 128 3.69 29.90 -3.05
CA VAL A 128 3.28 30.65 -4.26
C VAL A 128 2.48 29.80 -5.27
N SER A 129 1.20 30.19 -5.42
CA SER A 129 0.21 29.92 -6.49
C SER A 129 -0.44 28.53 -6.60
N ASP A 130 -1.72 28.51 -6.20
CA ASP A 130 -2.71 27.40 -6.22
C ASP A 130 -2.97 26.76 -7.60
N GLU A 131 -2.36 27.23 -8.69
CA GLU A 131 -2.56 26.70 -10.06
C GLU A 131 -1.31 26.04 -10.69
N HIS A 132 -0.16 26.01 -10.01
CA HIS A 132 1.11 25.52 -10.61
C HIS A 132 1.64 24.18 -10.05
N TYR A 133 1.02 23.62 -9.02
CA TYR A 133 1.46 22.36 -8.39
C TYR A 133 0.97 21.10 -9.12
N GLU A 134 -0.25 21.15 -9.65
CA GLU A 134 -0.86 20.10 -10.47
C GLU A 134 0.03 19.76 -11.69
N TYR A 135 0.76 20.75 -12.21
CA TYR A 135 1.59 20.63 -13.41
C TYR A 135 3.04 20.18 -13.19
N ARG A 136 3.54 20.05 -11.94
CA ARG A 136 4.94 19.65 -11.68
C ARG A 136 5.07 18.17 -11.33
N ALA A 137 4.25 17.66 -10.41
CA ALA A 137 4.22 16.23 -10.06
C ALA A 137 3.88 15.35 -11.27
N LEU A 138 2.94 15.82 -12.12
CA LEU A 138 2.56 15.15 -13.36
C LEU A 138 3.58 15.35 -14.51
N ARG A 139 4.59 16.21 -14.37
CA ARG A 139 5.62 16.44 -15.41
C ARG A 139 6.81 15.50 -15.32
N GLY A 140 7.05 14.94 -14.12
CA GLY A 140 8.12 13.96 -13.90
C GLY A 140 7.79 12.60 -14.52
N LEU A 141 6.51 12.24 -14.55
CA LEU A 141 5.99 11.10 -15.30
C LEU A 141 5.32 11.62 -16.56
N ASP A 142 5.97 11.51 -17.71
CA ASP A 142 5.37 11.92 -18.98
C ASP A 142 4.15 11.03 -19.30
N LEU A 143 2.99 11.41 -18.77
CA LEU A 143 1.77 10.59 -18.73
C LEU A 143 1.31 10.21 -20.14
N GLN A 144 1.55 11.11 -21.09
CA GLN A 144 1.26 10.91 -22.51
C GLN A 144 2.13 9.81 -23.11
N ASP A 145 3.43 9.80 -22.79
CA ASP A 145 4.32 8.71 -23.21
C ASP A 145 3.97 7.38 -22.53
N LEU A 146 3.53 7.42 -21.28
CA LEU A 146 3.05 6.23 -20.56
C LEU A 146 1.80 5.63 -21.23
N ILE A 147 0.78 6.44 -21.51
CA ILE A 147 -0.43 5.99 -22.22
C ILE A 147 -0.05 5.36 -23.56
N LYS A 148 0.83 6.01 -24.33
CA LYS A 148 1.27 5.50 -25.62
C LYS A 148 1.94 4.12 -25.51
N ARG A 149 2.84 3.94 -24.52
CA ARG A 149 3.50 2.65 -24.26
C ARG A 149 2.48 1.57 -23.86
N LEU A 150 1.52 1.91 -23.00
CA LEU A 150 0.47 0.98 -22.56
C LEU A 150 -0.41 0.52 -23.74
N VAL A 151 -0.79 1.44 -24.63
CA VAL A 151 -1.55 1.12 -25.84
C VAL A 151 -0.75 0.23 -26.78
N GLU A 152 0.52 0.55 -27.04
CA GLU A 152 1.39 -0.23 -27.92
C GLU A 152 1.63 -1.67 -27.42
N GLU A 153 1.83 -1.83 -26.11
CA GLU A 153 2.02 -3.13 -25.47
C GLU A 153 0.76 -4.02 -25.58
N ASP A 154 -0.42 -3.48 -25.26
CA ASP A 154 -1.65 -4.28 -25.24
C ASP A 154 -2.16 -4.57 -26.67
N VAL A 155 -1.95 -3.64 -27.61
CA VAL A 155 -2.21 -3.88 -29.04
C VAL A 155 -1.30 -4.97 -29.60
N SER A 156 -0.01 -4.98 -29.23
CA SER A 156 0.95 -6.01 -29.66
C SER A 156 0.64 -7.38 -29.05
N GLY A 157 0.20 -7.43 -27.79
CA GLY A 157 -0.14 -8.68 -27.10
C GLY A 157 -1.45 -9.34 -27.59
N LYS A 158 -2.42 -8.55 -28.08
CA LYS A 158 -3.77 -9.05 -28.40
C LYS A 158 -4.19 -8.89 -29.87
N GLY A 159 -3.34 -8.35 -30.74
CA GLY A 159 -3.59 -8.26 -32.19
C GLY A 159 -4.87 -7.49 -32.56
N ARG A 160 -5.13 -6.36 -31.89
CA ARG A 160 -6.41 -5.63 -32.00
C ARG A 160 -6.55 -4.78 -33.26
N SER A 161 -7.81 -4.57 -33.67
CA SER A 161 -8.19 -3.71 -34.80
C SER A 161 -7.94 -2.22 -34.54
N ALA A 162 -7.96 -1.39 -35.60
CA ALA A 162 -7.78 0.07 -35.49
C ALA A 162 -8.82 0.76 -34.59
N LEU A 163 -10.05 0.23 -34.54
CA LEU A 163 -11.10 0.70 -33.63
C LEU A 163 -10.80 0.31 -32.16
N GLY A 164 -10.31 -0.91 -31.94
CA GLY A 164 -9.92 -1.37 -30.61
C GLY A 164 -8.75 -0.58 -30.01
N ARG A 165 -7.85 -0.07 -30.85
CA ARG A 165 -6.76 0.84 -30.42
C ARG A 165 -7.30 2.17 -29.89
N ARG A 166 -8.21 2.80 -30.63
CA ARG A 166 -8.81 4.09 -30.25
C ARG A 166 -9.62 4.01 -28.95
N LEU A 167 -10.40 2.94 -28.80
CA LEU A 167 -11.18 2.72 -27.57
C LEU A 167 -10.27 2.51 -26.35
N LEU A 168 -9.13 1.84 -26.54
CA LEU A 168 -8.17 1.61 -25.46
C LEU A 168 -7.43 2.89 -25.06
N GLU A 169 -7.09 3.71 -26.05
CA GLU A 169 -6.48 5.03 -25.84
C GLU A 169 -7.42 5.95 -25.04
N GLU A 170 -8.71 5.97 -25.37
CA GLU A 170 -9.74 6.70 -24.62
C GLU A 170 -9.90 6.18 -23.19
N ASP A 171 -9.97 4.86 -23.01
CA ASP A 171 -10.10 4.22 -21.68
C ASP A 171 -8.86 4.47 -20.79
N PHE A 172 -7.64 4.41 -21.35
CA PHE A 172 -6.45 4.77 -20.59
C PHE A 172 -6.37 6.26 -20.28
N GLN A 173 -6.82 7.12 -21.20
CA GLN A 173 -6.90 8.56 -20.96
C GLN A 173 -7.83 8.86 -19.78
N ASP A 174 -9.03 8.29 -19.75
CA ASP A 174 -10.00 8.48 -18.66
C ASP A 174 -9.44 8.03 -17.30
N ARG A 175 -8.72 6.91 -17.28
CA ARG A 175 -8.08 6.39 -16.06
C ARG A 175 -6.98 7.32 -15.57
N MET A 176 -6.17 7.86 -16.48
CA MET A 176 -5.10 8.80 -16.14
C MET A 176 -5.63 10.14 -15.67
N ASP A 177 -6.74 10.62 -16.24
CA ASP A 177 -7.42 11.82 -15.77
C ASP A 177 -7.95 11.63 -14.34
N ARG A 178 -8.47 10.44 -14.03
CA ARG A 178 -8.89 10.07 -12.67
C ARG A 178 -7.71 10.00 -11.70
N PHE A 179 -6.58 9.45 -12.11
CA PHE A 179 -5.36 9.49 -11.31
C PHE A 179 -4.91 10.92 -11.01
N GLY A 180 -5.00 11.83 -12.00
CA GLY A 180 -4.74 13.26 -11.79
C GLY A 180 -5.63 13.89 -10.71
N GLN A 181 -6.91 13.50 -10.65
CA GLN A 181 -7.84 13.97 -9.60
C GLN A 181 -7.42 13.47 -8.21
N GLU A 182 -6.98 12.22 -8.09
CA GLU A 182 -6.49 11.64 -6.84
C GLU A 182 -5.24 12.37 -6.34
N VAL A 183 -4.32 12.76 -7.23
CA VAL A 183 -3.16 13.60 -6.89
C VAL A 183 -3.60 14.97 -6.39
N ALA A 184 -4.55 15.62 -7.07
CA ALA A 184 -5.08 16.92 -6.65
C ALA A 184 -5.76 16.86 -5.27
N GLU A 185 -6.48 15.77 -4.98
CA GLU A 185 -7.10 15.53 -3.68
C GLU A 185 -6.06 15.29 -2.59
N ALA A 186 -5.01 14.51 -2.87
CA ALA A 186 -3.91 14.27 -1.95
C ALA A 186 -3.19 15.57 -1.56
N ILE A 187 -2.89 16.44 -2.54
CA ILE A 187 -2.29 17.77 -2.30
C ILE A 187 -3.19 18.61 -1.38
N ARG A 188 -4.50 18.60 -1.62
CA ARG A 188 -5.46 19.35 -0.81
C ARG A 188 -5.53 18.84 0.63
N SER A 189 -5.39 17.53 0.84
CA SER A 189 -5.42 16.92 2.17
C SER A 189 -4.20 17.24 3.05
N GLN A 190 -3.11 17.73 2.47
CA GLN A 190 -1.89 18.09 3.22
C GLN A 190 -1.84 19.56 3.69
N ARG A 191 -2.83 20.38 3.32
CA ARG A 191 -2.93 21.80 3.69
C ARG A 191 -3.83 22.04 4.90
#